data_AF-A0A9D5LKB2-F1
#
_entry.id   AF-A0A9D5LKB2-F1
#
_cell.length_a   1.000
_cell.length_b   1.000
_cell.length_c   1.000
_cell.angle_alpha   90.00
_cell.angle_beta   90.00
_cell.angle_gamma   90.00
#
_symmetry.space_group_name_H-M   'P 1'
#
loop_
_entity.id
_entity.type
_entity.pdbx_description
1 polymer ?
#
loop_
_entity_poly.entity_id
_entity_poly.type
_entity_poly.pdbx_seq_one_letter_code
_entity_poly.pdbx_strand_id
1 'polypeptide(L)'
;MATDKQYDGNLLADFLTELGVRHTSKATEMAMRNMNFRSLFGLGKLLQSYGVDTQGLEVADRGELSLLTPPFLASTPGGIVIVTGMGKERVDYLTQGVAESMDVAEFDKVWDGRVLLGFPHEDACEPDYTEHHIEDVAAKVKRGLLPLLLVALFGYLVAESGMWRHLSTILIVLLDLAGLWLTYMLVQKSLKISNPAADRVCGVLQAGGCDSVLEMKASKFFGIFGWSEVGFAYFSVSLLALLMFPQSVGWLAVCNLCCLPFTAWSIWYQKFRAKVWCTLCVSVQCTLWLLFFCYLGGGWIELGWPLGIGFFVLGATYVTVLLILNRILPKFEKDEQE
;
A
#
# COMPACT_ATOMS: atom_id res chain seq x y z
N MET A 1 -2.94 27.26 -29.81
CA MET A 1 -2.58 25.99 -29.16
C MET A 1 -2.02 26.32 -27.80
N ALA A 2 -2.87 26.35 -26.77
CA ALA A 2 -2.40 26.50 -25.40
C ALA A 2 -1.86 25.13 -24.99
N THR A 3 -0.55 25.07 -24.75
CA THR A 3 0.10 23.91 -24.15
C THR A 3 -0.56 23.63 -22.81
N ASP A 4 -0.99 22.38 -22.63
CA ASP A 4 -1.47 21.83 -21.38
C ASP A 4 -0.29 21.90 -20.38
N LYS A 5 -0.15 23.02 -19.67
CA LYS A 5 0.85 23.18 -18.61
C LYS A 5 0.40 22.24 -17.48
N GLN A 6 1.17 21.18 -17.28
CA GLN A 6 0.87 20.14 -16.30
C GLN A 6 0.95 20.77 -14.89
N TYR A 7 -0.21 21.00 -14.27
CA TYR A 7 -0.31 21.39 -12.87
C TYR A 7 -0.02 20.16 -12.02
N ASP A 8 1.05 20.22 -11.24
CA ASP A 8 1.40 19.13 -10.34
C ASP A 8 0.40 19.04 -9.18
N GLY A 9 0.16 17.83 -8.68
CA GLY A 9 -0.95 17.52 -7.76
C GLY A 9 -0.93 18.32 -6.45
N ASN A 10 0.24 18.82 -6.04
CA ASN A 10 0.46 19.47 -4.75
C ASN A 10 0.57 21.00 -4.83
N LEU A 11 0.55 21.62 -6.01
CA LEU A 11 0.76 23.07 -6.17
C LEU A 11 -0.19 23.91 -5.29
N LEU A 12 -1.47 23.53 -5.25
CA LEU A 12 -2.48 24.23 -4.47
C LEU A 12 -2.25 24.04 -2.96
N ALA A 13 -1.89 22.83 -2.52
CA ALA A 13 -1.65 22.53 -1.12
C ALA A 13 -0.41 23.28 -0.61
N ASP A 14 0.67 23.26 -1.38
CA ASP A 14 1.90 23.99 -1.07
C ASP A 14 1.62 25.50 -1.00
N PHE A 15 0.88 26.05 -1.97
CA PHE A 15 0.57 27.48 -1.98
C PHE A 15 -0.35 27.90 -0.83
N LEU A 16 -1.39 27.10 -0.50
CA LEU A 16 -2.24 27.36 0.67
C LEU A 16 -1.45 27.24 1.99
N THR A 17 -0.47 26.33 2.07
CA THR A 17 0.42 26.20 3.23
C THR A 17 1.26 27.45 3.41
N GLU A 18 1.89 27.95 2.34
CA GLU A 18 2.70 29.18 2.36
C GLU A 18 1.86 30.42 2.69
N LEU A 19 0.59 30.46 2.25
CA LEU A 19 -0.36 31.51 2.62
C LEU A 19 -0.91 31.39 4.05
N GLY A 20 -0.59 30.31 4.79
CA GLY A 20 -1.10 30.06 6.13
C GLY A 20 -2.58 29.68 6.20
N VAL A 21 -3.17 29.26 5.08
CA VAL A 21 -4.59 28.89 4.99
C VAL A 21 -4.78 27.44 5.44
N ARG A 22 -5.71 27.23 6.37
CA ARG A 22 -6.03 25.89 6.90
C ARG A 22 -6.69 25.03 5.82
N HIS A 23 -6.09 23.88 5.56
CA HIS A 23 -6.57 22.90 4.59
C HIS A 23 -6.10 21.48 4.98
N THR A 24 -6.65 20.49 4.29
CA THR A 24 -6.35 19.06 4.37
C THR A 24 -5.85 18.60 3.01
N SER A 25 -4.71 17.90 2.98
CA SER A 25 -4.04 17.54 1.71
C SER A 25 -4.96 16.78 0.77
N LYS A 26 -5.79 15.86 1.30
CA LYS A 26 -6.69 15.03 0.51
C LYS A 26 -7.80 15.83 -0.16
N ALA A 27 -8.44 16.75 0.55
CA ALA A 27 -9.50 17.59 -0.02
C ALA A 27 -8.92 18.56 -1.05
N THR A 28 -7.76 19.15 -0.76
CA THR A 28 -7.06 20.06 -1.69
C THR A 28 -6.64 19.35 -2.98
N GLU A 29 -6.07 18.14 -2.88
CA GLU A 29 -5.74 17.32 -4.06
C GLU A 29 -7.00 16.97 -4.87
N MET A 30 -8.08 16.58 -4.20
CA MET A 30 -9.35 16.25 -4.87
C MET A 30 -9.97 17.47 -5.56
N ALA A 31 -9.91 18.64 -4.92
CA ALA A 31 -10.39 19.89 -5.50
C ALA A 31 -9.55 20.31 -6.71
N MET A 32 -8.23 20.10 -6.67
CA MET A 32 -7.34 20.35 -7.79
C MET A 32 -7.58 19.38 -8.96
N ARG A 33 -7.84 18.10 -8.67
CA ARG A 33 -8.21 17.08 -9.69
C ARG A 33 -9.54 17.39 -10.36
N ASN A 34 -10.52 17.87 -9.61
CA ASN A 34 -11.86 18.21 -10.08
C ASN A 34 -11.96 19.62 -10.68
N MET A 35 -10.84 20.34 -10.82
CA MET A 35 -10.84 21.67 -11.41
C MET A 35 -11.22 21.62 -12.90
N ASN A 36 -12.32 22.29 -13.27
CA ASN A 36 -12.83 22.32 -14.64
C ASN A 36 -11.86 22.94 -15.66
N PHE A 37 -11.01 23.88 -15.24
CA PHE A 37 -10.07 24.57 -16.11
C PHE A 37 -8.68 24.61 -15.50
N ARG A 38 -7.74 23.81 -16.03
CA ARG A 38 -6.32 23.80 -15.64
C ARG A 38 -5.62 25.07 -16.17
N SER A 39 -5.92 26.21 -15.56
CA SER A 39 -5.42 27.53 -15.93
C SER A 39 -5.23 28.38 -14.67
N LEU A 40 -4.45 29.46 -14.75
CA LEU A 40 -4.32 30.44 -13.65
C LEU A 40 -5.68 31.01 -13.22
N PHE A 41 -6.61 31.16 -14.17
CA PHE A 41 -7.98 31.59 -13.87
C PHE A 41 -8.75 30.54 -13.05
N GLY A 42 -8.67 29.27 -13.45
CA GLY A 42 -9.30 28.17 -12.71
C GLY A 42 -8.70 28.01 -11.31
N LEU A 43 -7.38 28.18 -11.19
CA LEU A 43 -6.69 28.22 -9.91
C LEU A 43 -7.13 29.40 -9.05
N GLY A 44 -7.27 30.59 -9.63
CA GLY A 44 -7.81 31.76 -8.92
C GLY A 44 -9.25 31.55 -8.44
N LYS A 45 -10.10 30.89 -9.24
CA LYS A 45 -11.47 30.53 -8.82
C LYS A 45 -11.48 29.50 -7.70
N LEU A 46 -10.57 28.54 -7.72
CA LEU A 46 -10.45 27.56 -6.67
C LEU A 46 -9.94 28.20 -5.37
N LEU A 47 -8.91 29.05 -5.43
CA LEU A 47 -8.42 29.84 -4.30
C LEU A 47 -9.51 30.72 -3.70
N GLN A 48 -10.36 31.33 -4.54
CA GLN A 48 -11.51 32.10 -4.08
C GLN A 48 -12.49 31.25 -3.25
N SER A 49 -12.68 29.97 -3.57
CA SER A 49 -13.53 29.08 -2.75
C SER A 49 -12.94 28.78 -1.36
N TYR A 50 -11.63 28.96 -1.17
CA TYR A 50 -10.93 28.85 0.11
C TYR A 50 -10.87 30.20 0.86
N GLY A 51 -11.52 31.25 0.33
CA GLY A 51 -11.44 32.59 0.90
C GLY A 51 -10.12 33.31 0.59
N VAL A 52 -9.46 32.98 -0.52
CA VAL A 52 -8.26 33.67 -0.99
C VAL A 52 -8.58 34.45 -2.27
N ASP A 53 -8.60 35.78 -2.17
CA ASP A 53 -8.75 36.62 -3.35
C ASP A 53 -7.46 36.62 -4.15
N THR A 54 -7.56 36.61 -5.48
CA THR A 54 -6.39 36.51 -6.35
C THR A 54 -6.28 37.67 -7.33
N GLN A 55 -5.07 38.16 -7.53
CA GLN A 55 -4.78 39.18 -8.54
C GLN A 55 -3.70 38.68 -9.50
N GLY A 56 -4.04 38.55 -10.78
CA GLY A 56 -3.08 38.26 -11.84
C GLY A 56 -2.45 39.55 -12.34
N LEU A 57 -1.12 39.59 -12.39
CA LEU A 57 -0.36 40.71 -12.96
C LEU A 57 0.52 40.20 -14.10
N GLU A 58 0.59 41.00 -15.17
CA GLU A 58 1.58 40.85 -16.23
C GLU A 58 2.55 42.02 -16.09
N VAL A 59 3.77 41.71 -15.66
CA VAL A 59 4.79 42.70 -15.35
C VAL A 59 5.61 42.92 -16.62
N ALA A 60 5.53 44.15 -17.15
CA ALA A 60 6.22 44.53 -18.38
C ALA A 60 7.72 44.79 -18.15
N ASP A 61 8.09 45.32 -16.98
CA ASP A 61 9.47 45.55 -16.58
C ASP A 61 9.90 44.55 -15.50
N ARG A 62 10.79 43.64 -15.88
CA ARG A 62 11.17 42.51 -15.03
C ARG A 62 11.82 42.92 -13.71
N GLY A 63 12.37 44.14 -13.63
CA GLY A 63 12.88 44.71 -12.38
C GLY A 63 11.84 44.95 -11.27
N GLU A 64 10.54 45.02 -11.63
CA GLU A 64 9.45 45.22 -10.67
C GLU A 64 9.10 43.98 -9.85
N LEU A 65 9.68 42.81 -10.18
CA LEU A 65 9.48 41.58 -9.41
C LEU A 65 9.87 41.74 -7.92
N SER A 66 10.88 42.58 -7.66
CA SER A 66 11.36 42.90 -6.31
C SER A 66 10.37 43.71 -5.46
N LEU A 67 9.32 44.29 -6.08
CA LEU A 67 8.27 45.05 -5.38
C LEU A 67 7.13 44.14 -4.88
N LEU A 68 7.05 42.91 -5.38
CA LEU A 68 6.01 41.96 -4.99
C LEU A 68 6.35 41.33 -3.65
N THR A 69 5.34 41.21 -2.79
CA THR A 69 5.49 40.55 -1.49
C THR A 69 5.21 39.05 -1.65
N PRO A 70 6.16 38.16 -1.32
CA PRO A 70 5.92 36.71 -1.27
C PRO A 70 4.88 36.34 -0.19
N PRO A 71 4.18 35.20 -0.32
CA PRO A 71 4.32 34.21 -1.39
C PRO A 71 3.43 34.50 -2.61
N PHE A 72 3.91 34.18 -3.81
CA PHE A 72 3.15 34.33 -5.06
C PHE A 72 3.49 33.25 -6.09
N LEU A 73 2.58 33.02 -7.04
CA LEU A 73 2.82 32.06 -8.13
C LEU A 73 3.45 32.77 -9.33
N ALA A 74 4.51 32.20 -9.89
CA ALA A 74 5.15 32.68 -11.11
C ALA A 74 5.06 31.65 -12.23
N SER A 75 4.73 32.10 -13.44
CA SER A 75 4.71 31.23 -14.63
C SER A 75 6.09 31.16 -15.27
N THR A 76 6.58 29.96 -15.54
CA THR A 76 7.78 29.69 -16.33
C THR A 76 7.44 28.76 -17.51
N PRO A 77 8.32 28.62 -18.52
CA PRO A 77 8.17 27.65 -19.59
C PRO A 77 8.06 26.20 -19.08
N GLY A 78 8.67 25.91 -17.93
CA GLY A 78 8.66 24.59 -17.30
C GLY A 78 7.45 24.31 -16.39
N GLY A 79 6.63 25.31 -16.06
CA GLY A 79 5.47 25.13 -15.18
C GLY A 79 5.11 26.37 -14.38
N ILE A 80 4.42 26.17 -13.25
CA ILE A 80 4.17 27.22 -12.25
C ILE A 80 5.01 26.91 -11.04
N VAL A 81 5.70 27.93 -10.51
CA VAL A 81 6.51 27.84 -9.30
C VAL A 81 5.92 28.76 -8.23
N ILE A 82 6.08 28.40 -6.95
CA ILE A 82 5.68 29.25 -5.82
C ILE A 82 6.92 29.99 -5.35
N VAL A 83 6.96 31.31 -5.49
CA VAL A 83 8.03 32.13 -4.91
C VAL A 83 7.71 32.35 -3.44
N THR A 84 8.58 31.88 -2.55
CA THR A 84 8.42 31.94 -1.08
C THR A 84 9.25 33.03 -0.45
N GLY A 85 10.37 33.42 -1.09
CA GLY A 85 11.28 34.45 -0.59
C GLY A 85 11.93 35.24 -1.72
N MET A 86 12.06 36.55 -1.51
CA MET A 86 12.72 37.47 -2.43
C MET A 86 13.81 38.25 -1.69
N GLY A 87 15.07 37.91 -1.95
CA GLY A 87 16.25 38.65 -1.49
C GLY A 87 16.79 39.62 -2.56
N LYS A 88 17.89 40.33 -2.24
CA LYS A 88 18.53 41.26 -3.20
C LYS A 88 19.23 40.54 -4.36
N GLU A 89 19.78 39.36 -4.12
CA GLU A 89 20.54 38.59 -5.11
C GLU A 89 19.93 37.20 -5.38
N ARG A 90 19.09 36.69 -4.46
CA ARG A 90 18.53 35.33 -4.54
C ARG A 90 17.01 35.32 -4.42
N VAL A 91 16.40 34.38 -5.13
CA VAL A 91 14.97 34.05 -5.13
C VAL A 91 14.82 32.64 -4.57
N ASP A 92 14.01 32.49 -3.53
CA ASP A 92 13.63 31.19 -2.98
C ASP A 92 12.26 30.81 -3.54
N TYR A 93 12.16 29.60 -4.09
CA TYR A 93 10.95 29.11 -4.73
C TYR A 93 10.76 27.61 -4.49
N LEU A 94 9.50 27.18 -4.47
CA LEU A 94 9.11 25.77 -4.43
C LEU A 94 8.78 25.31 -5.84
N THR A 95 9.42 24.22 -6.25
CA THR A 95 9.10 23.47 -7.47
C THR A 95 8.78 22.04 -7.07
N GLN A 96 7.55 21.59 -7.35
CA GLN A 96 7.09 20.23 -7.03
C GLN A 96 7.30 19.84 -5.54
N GLY A 97 7.04 20.78 -4.62
CA GLY A 97 7.25 20.58 -3.18
C GLY A 97 8.72 20.57 -2.72
N VAL A 98 9.68 20.79 -3.63
CA VAL A 98 11.11 20.91 -3.30
C VAL A 98 11.48 22.38 -3.21
N ALA A 99 12.06 22.79 -2.09
CA ALA A 99 12.58 24.14 -1.91
C ALA A 99 13.89 24.29 -2.69
N GLU A 100 13.92 25.26 -3.57
CA GLU A 100 15.06 25.61 -4.41
C GLU A 100 15.35 27.11 -4.31
N SER A 101 16.58 27.49 -4.65
CA SER A 101 17.01 28.89 -4.64
C SER A 101 17.87 29.17 -5.86
N MET A 102 17.60 30.27 -6.56
CA MET A 102 18.40 30.71 -7.70
C MET A 102 18.69 32.21 -7.65
N ASP A 103 19.62 32.68 -8.48
CA ASP A 103 19.92 34.10 -8.55
C ASP A 103 18.78 34.86 -9.25
N VAL A 104 18.47 36.07 -8.78
CA VAL A 104 17.39 36.91 -9.35
C VAL A 104 17.59 37.08 -10.85
N ALA A 105 18.83 37.32 -11.30
CA ALA A 105 19.16 37.51 -12.71
C ALA A 105 18.97 36.24 -13.58
N GLU A 106 19.00 35.05 -12.98
CA GLU A 106 18.69 33.80 -13.66
C GLU A 106 17.18 33.56 -13.71
N PHE A 107 16.49 33.81 -12.59
CA PHE A 107 15.03 33.73 -12.52
C PHE A 107 14.38 34.66 -13.55
N ASP A 108 14.91 35.87 -13.68
CA ASP A 108 14.42 36.88 -14.60
C ASP A 108 14.50 36.46 -16.07
N LYS A 109 15.44 35.58 -16.43
CA LYS A 109 15.56 35.05 -17.79
C LYS A 109 14.50 34.00 -18.10
N VAL A 110 14.11 33.23 -17.09
CA VAL A 110 13.24 32.05 -17.21
C VAL A 110 11.77 32.40 -16.97
N TRP A 111 11.47 33.47 -16.24
CA TRP A 111 10.11 33.89 -15.94
C TRP A 111 9.36 34.50 -17.15
N ASP A 112 8.09 34.10 -17.31
CA ASP A 112 7.22 34.52 -18.42
C ASP A 112 6.60 35.92 -18.24
N GLY A 113 6.92 36.64 -17.16
CA GLY A 113 6.34 37.96 -16.85
C GLY A 113 4.97 37.92 -16.16
N ARG A 114 4.39 36.73 -15.96
CA ARG A 114 3.06 36.55 -15.34
C ARG A 114 3.18 36.06 -13.91
N VAL A 115 2.46 36.71 -13.00
CA VAL A 115 2.36 36.35 -11.59
C VAL A 115 0.91 36.30 -11.13
N LEU A 116 0.63 35.46 -10.14
CA LEU A 116 -0.64 35.42 -9.43
C LEU A 116 -0.38 35.65 -7.94
N LEU A 117 -0.89 36.76 -7.43
CA LEU A 117 -0.86 37.11 -6.01
C LEU A 117 -2.11 36.52 -5.33
N GLY A 118 -1.94 36.02 -4.11
CA GLY A 118 -3.04 35.55 -3.24
C GLY A 118 -3.16 36.42 -1.99
N PHE A 119 -4.38 36.85 -1.69
CA PHE A 119 -4.73 37.66 -0.53
C PHE A 119 -5.76 36.88 0.31
N PRO A 120 -5.32 36.12 1.32
CA PRO A 120 -6.22 35.35 2.18
C PRO A 120 -7.03 36.29 3.09
N HIS A 121 -8.34 36.05 3.20
CA HIS A 121 -9.19 36.66 4.22
C HIS A 121 -8.87 36.11 5.63
N GLU A 122 -9.26 36.82 6.69
CA GLU A 122 -9.02 36.37 8.08
C GLU A 122 -9.69 35.02 8.41
N ASP A 123 -10.81 34.72 7.74
CA ASP A 123 -11.56 33.48 7.86
C ASP A 123 -11.26 32.46 6.75
N ALA A 124 -10.23 32.73 5.91
CA ALA A 124 -9.82 31.85 4.83
C ALA A 124 -9.53 30.44 5.37
N CYS A 125 -10.25 29.47 4.81
CA CYS A 125 -10.20 28.08 5.20
C CYS A 125 -10.75 27.24 4.06
N GLU A 126 -10.32 25.99 3.99
CA GLU A 126 -10.95 25.01 3.11
C GLU A 126 -12.48 24.91 3.33
N PRO A 127 -13.27 24.79 2.26
CA PRO A 127 -14.69 24.43 2.35
C PRO A 127 -14.88 23.11 3.11
N ASP A 128 -15.82 23.07 4.05
CA ASP A 128 -16.13 21.88 4.86
C ASP A 128 -14.92 21.31 5.64
N TYR A 129 -13.93 22.17 5.95
CA TYR A 129 -12.68 21.78 6.64
C TYR A 129 -12.89 20.90 7.88
N THR A 130 -13.95 21.16 8.67
CA THR A 130 -14.19 20.40 9.90
C THR A 130 -14.50 18.92 9.60
N GLU A 131 -15.29 18.65 8.56
CA GLU A 131 -15.64 17.30 8.15
C GLU A 131 -14.41 16.58 7.60
N HIS A 132 -13.69 17.20 6.66
CA HIS A 132 -12.48 16.63 6.08
C HIS A 132 -11.37 16.41 7.12
N HIS A 133 -11.21 17.34 8.09
CA HIS A 133 -10.24 17.18 9.17
C HIS A 133 -10.61 16.02 10.10
N ILE A 134 -11.89 15.82 10.42
CA ILE A 134 -12.35 14.66 11.20
C ILE A 134 -12.06 13.37 10.44
N GLU A 135 -12.34 13.32 9.14
CA GLU A 135 -12.02 12.15 8.30
C GLU A 135 -10.53 11.84 8.27
N ASP A 136 -9.68 12.85 8.08
CA ASP A 136 -8.23 12.71 8.04
C ASP A 136 -7.67 12.23 9.38
N VAL A 137 -8.13 12.80 10.49
CA VAL A 137 -7.76 12.36 11.84
C VAL A 137 -8.25 10.93 12.07
N ALA A 138 -9.50 10.61 11.72
CA ALA A 138 -10.03 9.27 11.86
C ALA A 138 -9.25 8.25 11.00
N ALA A 139 -8.84 8.61 9.79
CA ALA A 139 -8.03 7.76 8.92
C ALA A 139 -6.63 7.53 9.50
N LYS A 140 -5.97 8.58 10.02
CA LYS A 140 -4.65 8.48 10.69
C LYS A 140 -4.75 7.61 11.94
N VAL A 141 -5.78 7.84 12.77
CA VAL A 141 -6.03 7.04 13.98
C VAL A 141 -6.29 5.59 13.61
N LYS A 142 -7.17 5.30 12.64
CA LYS A 142 -7.43 3.92 12.18
C LYS A 142 -6.15 3.25 11.68
N ARG A 143 -5.29 3.97 10.93
CA ARG A 143 -4.04 3.44 10.39
C ARG A 143 -3.03 3.03 11.48
N GLY A 144 -2.99 3.75 12.60
CA GLY A 144 -2.11 3.40 13.73
C GLY A 144 -2.74 2.47 14.77
N LEU A 145 -4.02 2.70 15.08
CA LEU A 145 -4.75 1.96 16.11
C LEU A 145 -5.07 0.52 15.67
N LEU A 146 -5.44 0.31 14.40
CA LEU A 146 -5.77 -1.02 13.90
C LEU A 146 -4.59 -2.01 14.05
N PRO A 147 -3.36 -1.73 13.57
CA PRO A 147 -2.25 -2.67 13.77
C PRO A 147 -1.89 -2.82 15.25
N LEU A 148 -1.98 -1.76 16.06
CA LEU A 148 -1.75 -1.84 17.50
C LEU A 148 -2.72 -2.81 18.18
N LEU A 149 -4.02 -2.70 17.89
CA LEU A 149 -5.06 -3.57 18.43
C LEU A 149 -4.89 -5.02 17.94
N LEU A 150 -4.51 -5.22 16.68
CA LEU A 150 -4.24 -6.55 16.14
C LEU A 150 -3.04 -7.21 16.83
N VAL A 151 -1.96 -6.46 17.08
CA VAL A 151 -0.79 -6.95 17.82
C VAL A 151 -1.13 -7.26 19.27
N ALA A 152 -1.90 -6.39 19.93
CA ALA A 152 -2.36 -6.61 21.30
C ALA A 152 -3.26 -7.86 21.40
N LEU A 153 -4.22 -8.01 20.48
CA LEU A 153 -5.10 -9.19 20.40
C LEU A 153 -4.30 -10.46 20.13
N PHE A 154 -3.34 -10.41 19.19
CA PHE A 154 -2.45 -11.54 18.92
C PHE A 154 -1.66 -11.93 20.18
N GLY A 155 -1.03 -10.97 20.86
CA GLY A 155 -0.29 -11.22 22.10
C GLY A 155 -1.16 -11.83 23.20
N TYR A 156 -2.41 -11.35 23.34
CA TYR A 156 -3.39 -11.91 24.27
C TYR A 156 -3.73 -13.36 23.93
N LEU A 157 -4.06 -13.67 22.67
CA LEU A 157 -4.41 -15.03 22.23
C LEU A 157 -3.25 -16.01 22.41
N VAL A 158 -2.00 -15.62 22.12
CA VAL A 158 -0.83 -16.50 22.36
C VAL A 158 -0.63 -16.73 23.87
N ALA A 159 -0.88 -15.72 24.71
CA ALA A 159 -0.80 -15.86 26.16
C ALA A 159 -1.89 -16.80 26.72
N GLU A 160 -3.14 -16.63 26.29
CA GLU A 160 -4.29 -17.44 26.74
C GLU A 160 -4.19 -18.90 26.29
N SER A 161 -3.81 -19.12 25.03
CA SER A 161 -3.65 -20.47 24.46
C SER A 161 -2.52 -21.28 25.10
N GLY A 162 -1.66 -20.66 25.92
CA GLY A 162 -0.57 -21.34 26.62
C GLY A 162 0.52 -21.87 25.70
N MET A 163 0.58 -21.39 24.46
CA MET A 163 1.48 -21.89 23.40
C MET A 163 2.96 -21.65 23.69
N TRP A 164 3.28 -20.75 24.60
CA TRP A 164 4.64 -20.52 25.11
C TRP A 164 5.21 -21.69 25.93
N ARG A 165 4.37 -22.66 26.34
CA ARG A 165 4.78 -23.77 27.22
C ARG A 165 5.60 -24.84 26.51
N HIS A 166 5.41 -25.03 25.20
CA HIS A 166 6.13 -26.04 24.43
C HIS A 166 6.91 -25.39 23.28
N LEU A 167 8.17 -25.80 23.11
CA LEU A 167 8.99 -25.30 22.01
C LEU A 167 8.38 -25.64 20.64
N SER A 168 7.73 -26.80 20.51
CA SER A 168 7.06 -27.21 19.27
C SER A 168 5.94 -26.25 18.88
N THR A 169 5.09 -25.81 19.81
CA THR A 169 3.99 -24.88 19.53
C THR A 169 4.49 -23.48 19.22
N ILE A 170 5.57 -23.02 19.85
CA ILE A 170 6.23 -21.75 19.49
C ILE A 170 6.72 -21.81 18.05
N LEU A 171 7.42 -22.89 17.68
CA LEU A 171 7.93 -23.06 16.31
C LEU A 171 6.80 -23.16 15.29
N ILE A 172 5.69 -23.84 15.62
CA ILE A 172 4.50 -23.91 14.75
C ILE A 172 3.95 -22.49 14.49
N VAL A 173 3.75 -21.67 15.52
CA VAL A 173 3.28 -20.28 15.35
C VAL A 173 4.22 -19.47 14.47
N LEU A 174 5.54 -19.56 14.71
CA LEU A 174 6.53 -18.83 13.91
C LEU A 174 6.54 -19.28 12.45
N LEU A 175 6.41 -20.58 12.20
CA LEU A 175 6.35 -21.14 10.86
C LEU A 175 5.05 -20.80 10.15
N ASP A 176 3.91 -20.79 10.86
CA ASP A 176 2.63 -20.37 10.30
C ASP A 176 2.63 -18.88 9.95
N LEU A 177 3.23 -18.02 10.80
CA LEU A 177 3.45 -16.61 10.49
C LEU A 177 4.35 -16.43 9.26
N ALA A 178 5.46 -17.17 9.18
CA ALA A 178 6.36 -17.12 8.04
C ALA A 178 5.67 -17.62 6.75
N GLY A 179 4.88 -18.70 6.85
CA GLY A 179 4.10 -19.24 5.73
C GLY A 179 3.01 -18.27 5.27
N LEU A 180 2.32 -17.61 6.21
CA LEU A 180 1.33 -16.58 5.90
C LEU A 180 1.98 -15.39 5.18
N TRP A 181 3.16 -14.95 5.64
CA TRP A 181 3.90 -13.88 4.98
C TRP A 181 4.36 -14.26 3.57
N LEU A 182 4.90 -15.46 3.38
CA LEU A 182 5.32 -15.97 2.06
C LEU A 182 4.14 -16.11 1.09
N THR A 183 3.01 -16.64 1.56
CA THR A 183 1.81 -16.80 0.74
C THR A 183 1.12 -15.47 0.45
N TYR A 184 1.19 -14.50 1.37
CA TYR A 184 0.77 -13.13 1.10
C TYR A 184 1.59 -12.50 -0.03
N MET A 185 2.92 -12.66 -0.05
CA MET A 185 3.75 -12.22 -1.17
C MET A 185 3.38 -12.91 -2.49
N LEU A 186 3.08 -14.21 -2.46
CA LEU A 186 2.59 -14.93 -3.64
C LEU A 186 1.27 -14.38 -4.16
N VAL A 187 0.34 -14.02 -3.26
CA VAL A 187 -0.95 -13.41 -3.63
C VAL A 187 -0.72 -12.03 -4.26
N GLN A 188 0.12 -11.18 -3.65
CA GLN A 188 0.48 -9.87 -4.23
C GLN A 188 1.06 -10.02 -5.64
N LYS A 189 1.97 -10.97 -5.83
CA LYS A 189 2.54 -11.29 -7.14
C LYS A 189 1.51 -11.79 -8.15
N SER A 190 0.56 -12.63 -7.73
CA SER A 190 -0.53 -13.07 -8.61
C SER A 190 -1.48 -11.93 -9.00
N LEU A 191 -1.60 -10.89 -8.17
CA LEU A 191 -2.36 -9.68 -8.46
C LEU A 191 -1.55 -8.61 -9.21
N LYS A 192 -0.28 -8.87 -9.56
CA LYS A 192 0.64 -7.92 -10.21
C LYS A 192 0.94 -6.65 -9.40
N ILE A 193 0.69 -6.68 -8.10
CA ILE A 193 1.03 -5.60 -7.17
C ILE A 193 2.56 -5.55 -7.03
N SER A 194 3.16 -4.42 -7.42
CA SER A 194 4.61 -4.23 -7.30
C SER A 194 5.04 -4.17 -5.83
N ASN A 195 5.95 -5.05 -5.42
CA ASN A 195 6.51 -5.06 -4.07
C ASN A 195 8.03 -5.33 -4.15
N PRO A 196 8.88 -4.32 -3.85
CA PRO A 196 10.33 -4.46 -3.92
C PRO A 196 10.89 -5.61 -3.07
N ALA A 197 10.25 -5.94 -1.95
CA ALA A 197 10.66 -7.06 -1.11
C ALA A 197 10.33 -8.40 -1.79
N ALA A 198 9.17 -8.51 -2.44
CA ALA A 198 8.77 -9.73 -3.13
C ALA A 198 9.63 -9.98 -4.37
N ASP A 199 10.01 -8.93 -5.10
CA ASP A 199 10.90 -9.00 -6.25
C ASP A 199 12.30 -9.50 -5.87
N ARG A 200 12.87 -8.97 -4.77
CA ARG A 200 14.17 -9.43 -4.25
C ARG A 200 14.14 -10.90 -3.85
N VAL A 201 13.13 -11.33 -3.10
CA VAL A 201 13.00 -12.72 -2.66
C VAL A 201 12.78 -13.65 -3.84
N CYS A 202 11.98 -13.23 -4.81
CA CYS A 202 11.72 -14.01 -6.02
C CYS A 202 12.98 -14.24 -6.86
N GLY A 203 13.89 -13.26 -6.92
CA GLY A 203 15.14 -13.36 -7.68
C GLY A 203 16.18 -14.31 -7.11
N VAL A 204 16.00 -14.87 -5.92
CA VAL A 204 17.05 -15.66 -5.22
C VAL A 204 17.36 -16.99 -5.91
N LEU A 205 16.36 -17.74 -6.40
CA LEU A 205 16.63 -18.96 -7.18
C LEU A 205 16.74 -18.65 -8.68
N GLN A 206 15.83 -17.81 -9.19
CA GLN A 206 15.78 -17.47 -10.60
C GLN A 206 15.04 -16.14 -10.80
N ALA A 207 15.69 -15.17 -11.44
CA ALA A 207 15.05 -13.89 -11.78
C ALA A 207 13.80 -14.11 -12.65
N GLY A 208 12.67 -13.52 -12.24
CA GLY A 208 11.37 -13.68 -12.91
C GLY A 208 10.74 -15.07 -12.80
N GLY A 209 11.30 -15.96 -11.96
CA GLY A 209 10.85 -17.34 -11.84
C GLY A 209 9.46 -17.48 -11.23
N CYS A 210 9.10 -16.65 -10.24
CA CYS A 210 7.78 -16.69 -9.61
C CYS A 210 6.69 -16.20 -10.59
N ASP A 211 6.93 -15.10 -11.30
CA ASP A 211 5.96 -14.53 -12.24
C ASP A 211 5.66 -15.55 -13.35
N SER A 212 6.72 -16.16 -13.91
CA SER A 212 6.60 -17.21 -14.94
C SER A 212 5.80 -18.44 -14.47
N VAL A 213 5.98 -18.89 -13.22
CA VAL A 213 5.27 -20.05 -12.67
C VAL A 213 3.82 -19.71 -12.31
N LEU A 214 3.57 -18.50 -11.80
CA LEU A 214 2.24 -18.03 -11.41
C LEU A 214 1.32 -17.75 -12.59
N GLU A 215 1.86 -17.40 -13.76
CA GLU A 215 1.05 -17.18 -14.98
C GLU A 215 0.66 -18.48 -15.71
N MET A 216 1.29 -19.63 -15.39
CA MET A 216 0.97 -20.90 -16.04
C MET A 216 -0.42 -21.41 -15.67
N LYS A 217 -1.12 -22.10 -16.58
CA LYS A 217 -2.43 -22.73 -16.29
C LYS A 217 -2.42 -23.67 -15.08
N ALA A 218 -1.27 -24.31 -14.80
CA ALA A 218 -1.10 -25.17 -13.64
C ALA A 218 -1.01 -24.42 -12.31
N SER A 219 -0.89 -23.09 -12.32
CA SER A 219 -0.95 -22.24 -11.12
C SER A 219 -2.36 -22.11 -10.55
N LYS A 220 -3.38 -22.53 -11.33
CA LYS A 220 -4.80 -22.55 -10.93
C LYS A 220 -5.25 -23.97 -10.61
N PHE A 221 -5.63 -24.21 -9.36
CA PHE A 221 -6.38 -25.38 -8.91
C PHE A 221 -7.78 -25.40 -9.56
N PHE A 222 -8.08 -26.48 -10.27
CA PHE A 222 -9.31 -26.65 -11.08
C PHE A 222 -9.60 -25.53 -12.10
N GLY A 223 -8.61 -24.70 -12.44
CA GLY A 223 -8.79 -23.53 -13.32
C GLY A 223 -9.55 -22.36 -12.68
N ILE A 224 -9.94 -22.47 -11.40
CA ILE A 224 -10.80 -21.50 -10.70
C ILE A 224 -10.05 -20.83 -9.53
N PHE A 225 -9.24 -21.58 -8.78
CA PHE A 225 -8.56 -21.09 -7.56
C PHE A 225 -7.05 -21.00 -7.75
N GLY A 226 -6.41 -19.88 -7.43
CA GLY A 226 -4.94 -19.81 -7.46
C GLY A 226 -4.32 -20.67 -6.35
N TRP A 227 -3.21 -21.38 -6.61
CA TRP A 227 -2.48 -22.08 -5.53
C TRP A 227 -1.94 -21.12 -4.46
N SER A 228 -1.70 -19.85 -4.83
CA SER A 228 -1.38 -18.77 -3.88
C SER A 228 -2.52 -18.52 -2.90
N GLU A 229 -3.78 -18.51 -3.37
CA GLU A 229 -4.99 -18.35 -2.55
C GLU A 229 -5.19 -19.54 -1.61
N VAL A 230 -4.97 -20.76 -2.11
CA VAL A 230 -5.06 -21.99 -1.30
C VAL A 230 -4.02 -21.97 -0.18
N GLY A 231 -2.78 -21.59 -0.48
CA GLY A 231 -1.73 -21.44 0.53
C GLY A 231 -2.07 -20.38 1.58
N PHE A 232 -2.55 -19.22 1.14
CA PHE A 232 -2.94 -18.13 2.05
C PHE A 232 -4.12 -18.53 2.96
N ALA A 233 -5.14 -19.20 2.42
CA ALA A 233 -6.25 -19.75 3.19
C ALA A 233 -5.77 -20.79 4.22
N TYR A 234 -4.82 -21.65 3.84
CA TYR A 234 -4.23 -22.64 4.74
C TYR A 234 -3.52 -21.99 5.93
N PHE A 235 -2.55 -21.09 5.72
CA PHE A 235 -1.80 -20.51 6.83
C PHE A 235 -2.66 -19.57 7.69
N SER A 236 -3.61 -18.84 7.10
CA SER A 236 -4.49 -17.94 7.86
C SER A 236 -5.44 -18.70 8.78
N VAL A 237 -6.13 -19.72 8.26
CA VAL A 237 -7.05 -20.55 9.06
C VAL A 237 -6.28 -21.39 10.05
N SER A 238 -5.11 -21.95 9.68
CA SER A 238 -4.28 -22.72 10.62
C SER A 238 -3.83 -21.87 11.80
N LEU A 239 -3.28 -20.68 11.54
CA LEU A 239 -2.84 -19.76 12.60
C LEU A 239 -4.01 -19.33 13.49
N LEU A 240 -5.16 -18.97 12.90
CA LEU A 240 -6.31 -18.52 13.68
C LEU A 240 -6.94 -19.65 14.50
N ALA A 241 -7.10 -20.84 13.92
CA ALA A 241 -7.61 -22.02 14.62
C ALA A 241 -6.68 -22.41 15.79
N LEU A 242 -5.38 -22.31 15.58
CA LEU A 242 -4.36 -22.59 16.59
C LEU A 242 -4.43 -21.60 17.77
N LEU A 243 -4.63 -20.31 17.48
CA LEU A 243 -4.75 -19.25 18.49
C LEU A 243 -6.07 -19.30 19.27
N MET A 244 -7.20 -19.51 18.58
CA MET A 244 -8.53 -19.49 19.19
C MET A 244 -8.93 -20.83 19.83
N PHE A 245 -8.45 -21.93 19.26
CA PHE A 245 -8.81 -23.29 19.67
C PHE A 245 -7.55 -24.16 19.77
N PRO A 246 -6.70 -23.98 20.81
CA PRO A 246 -5.44 -24.73 20.94
C PRO A 246 -5.64 -26.26 21.02
N GLN A 247 -6.83 -26.72 21.38
CA GLN A 247 -7.20 -28.15 21.31
C GLN A 247 -7.23 -28.73 19.87
N SER A 248 -7.29 -27.88 18.84
CA SER A 248 -7.34 -28.29 17.43
C SER A 248 -5.96 -28.61 16.82
N VAL A 249 -4.87 -28.45 17.58
CA VAL A 249 -3.49 -28.69 17.10
C VAL A 249 -3.32 -30.06 16.44
N GLY A 250 -3.97 -31.11 16.99
CA GLY A 250 -3.92 -32.44 16.39
C GLY A 250 -4.62 -32.52 15.03
N TRP A 251 -5.74 -31.82 14.85
CA TRP A 251 -6.43 -31.74 13.55
C TRP A 251 -5.64 -30.91 12.53
N LEU A 252 -4.99 -29.84 12.98
CA LEU A 252 -4.07 -29.05 12.15
C LEU A 252 -2.87 -29.89 11.66
N ALA A 253 -2.33 -30.75 12.51
CA ALA A 253 -1.27 -31.69 12.13
C ALA A 253 -1.73 -32.67 11.03
N VAL A 254 -2.96 -33.19 11.13
CA VAL A 254 -3.55 -34.04 10.09
C VAL A 254 -3.77 -33.27 8.79
N CYS A 255 -4.28 -32.03 8.85
CA CYS A 255 -4.41 -31.17 7.68
C CYS A 255 -3.06 -30.89 7.01
N ASN A 256 -2.00 -30.61 7.79
CA ASN A 256 -0.64 -30.43 7.28
C ASN A 256 -0.14 -31.70 6.56
N LEU A 257 -0.38 -32.88 7.12
CA LEU A 257 -0.04 -34.15 6.48
C LEU A 257 -0.72 -34.33 5.13
N CYS A 258 -1.99 -33.93 5.00
CA CYS A 258 -2.71 -33.94 3.73
C CYS A 258 -2.12 -32.97 2.68
N CYS A 259 -1.39 -31.94 3.09
CA CYS A 259 -0.73 -31.00 2.18
C CYS A 259 0.62 -31.51 1.63
N LEU A 260 1.28 -32.47 2.29
CA LEU A 260 2.61 -32.94 1.88
C LEU A 260 2.66 -33.56 0.47
N PRO A 261 1.68 -34.38 0.02
CA PRO A 261 1.66 -34.89 -1.35
C PRO A 261 1.68 -33.78 -2.41
N PHE A 262 1.03 -32.64 -2.14
CA PHE A 262 1.05 -31.49 -3.04
C PHE A 262 2.45 -30.89 -3.18
N THR A 263 3.26 -30.86 -2.11
CA THR A 263 4.64 -30.35 -2.18
C THR A 263 5.49 -31.16 -3.15
N ALA A 264 5.38 -32.50 -3.10
CA ALA A 264 6.10 -33.39 -4.01
C ALA A 264 5.68 -33.16 -5.47
N TRP A 265 4.38 -33.02 -5.71
CA TRP A 265 3.85 -32.71 -7.05
C TRP A 265 4.35 -31.34 -7.55
N SER A 266 4.37 -30.33 -6.68
CA SER A 266 4.80 -28.97 -7.05
C SER A 266 6.28 -28.91 -7.44
N ILE A 267 7.18 -29.57 -6.71
CA ILE A 267 8.61 -29.69 -7.10
C ILE A 267 8.75 -30.42 -8.43
N TRP A 268 8.04 -31.54 -8.60
CA TRP A 268 8.09 -32.31 -9.85
C TRP A 268 7.63 -31.45 -11.04
N TYR A 269 6.55 -30.69 -10.88
CA TYR A 269 6.05 -29.80 -11.92
C TYR A 269 7.06 -28.71 -12.29
N GLN A 270 7.63 -28.01 -11.30
CA GLN A 270 8.62 -26.96 -11.54
C GLN A 270 9.88 -27.50 -12.25
N LYS A 271 10.39 -28.66 -11.79
CA LYS A 271 11.60 -29.27 -12.33
C LYS A 271 11.41 -29.83 -13.74
N PHE A 272 10.34 -30.59 -14.00
CA PHE A 272 10.21 -31.37 -15.24
C PHE A 272 9.30 -30.73 -16.28
N ARG A 273 8.27 -29.98 -15.88
CA ARG A 273 7.28 -29.38 -16.79
C ARG A 273 7.55 -27.91 -17.05
N ALA A 274 7.61 -27.10 -15.98
CA ALA A 274 7.83 -25.66 -16.09
C ALA A 274 9.28 -25.32 -16.49
N LYS A 275 10.26 -26.12 -16.03
CA LYS A 275 11.70 -25.86 -16.17
C LYS A 275 12.13 -24.49 -15.63
N VAL A 276 11.36 -23.97 -14.67
CA VAL A 276 11.55 -22.69 -14.00
C VAL A 276 11.32 -22.90 -12.51
N TRP A 277 12.14 -22.29 -11.68
CA TRP A 277 12.04 -22.37 -10.24
C TRP A 277 11.36 -21.14 -9.66
N CYS A 278 10.33 -21.35 -8.84
CA CYS A 278 9.67 -20.30 -8.09
C CYS A 278 10.21 -20.30 -6.65
N THR A 279 11.03 -19.31 -6.27
CA THR A 279 11.60 -19.24 -4.92
C THR A 279 10.53 -19.25 -3.85
N LEU A 280 9.52 -18.38 -3.97
CA LEU A 280 8.44 -18.28 -2.99
C LEU A 280 7.67 -19.60 -2.82
N CYS A 281 7.43 -20.31 -3.92
CA CYS A 281 6.73 -21.61 -3.90
C CYS A 281 7.56 -22.68 -3.19
N VAL A 282 8.87 -22.71 -3.44
CA VAL A 282 9.81 -23.64 -2.77
C VAL A 282 9.92 -23.29 -1.29
N SER A 283 10.02 -22.00 -0.93
CA SER A 283 10.04 -21.55 0.46
C SER A 283 8.79 -21.97 1.23
N VAL A 284 7.59 -21.82 0.65
CA VAL A 284 6.34 -22.29 1.26
C VAL A 284 6.37 -23.81 1.49
N GLN A 285 6.90 -24.57 0.54
CA GLN A 285 7.02 -26.02 0.69
C GLN A 285 8.00 -26.40 1.81
N CYS A 286 9.14 -25.71 1.91
CA CYS A 286 10.06 -25.87 3.03
C CYS A 286 9.36 -25.58 4.36
N THR A 287 8.55 -24.52 4.44
CA THR A 287 7.76 -24.20 5.64
C THR A 287 6.78 -25.31 6.00
N LEU A 288 6.06 -25.90 5.02
CA LEU A 288 5.15 -27.02 5.27
C LEU A 288 5.88 -28.26 5.82
N TRP A 289 7.07 -28.55 5.33
CA TRP A 289 7.90 -29.65 5.85
C TRP A 289 8.44 -29.37 7.25
N LEU A 290 8.88 -28.13 7.52
CA LEU A 290 9.30 -27.74 8.87
C LEU A 290 8.13 -27.84 9.87
N LEU A 291 6.92 -27.44 9.46
CA LEU A 291 5.71 -27.60 10.25
C LEU A 291 5.44 -29.07 10.56
N PHE A 292 5.52 -29.94 9.55
CA PHE A 292 5.36 -31.38 9.75
C PHE A 292 6.32 -31.93 10.82
N PHE A 293 7.61 -31.55 10.77
CA PHE A 293 8.57 -31.99 11.78
C PHE A 293 8.28 -31.41 13.17
N CYS A 294 7.76 -30.18 13.27
CA CYS A 294 7.33 -29.60 14.55
C CYS A 294 6.10 -30.31 15.12
N TYR A 295 5.13 -30.67 14.26
CA TYR A 295 3.96 -31.46 14.65
C TYR A 295 4.36 -32.87 15.11
N LEU A 296 5.26 -33.53 14.39
CA LEU A 296 5.78 -34.85 14.72
C LEU A 296 6.59 -34.82 16.03
N GLY A 297 7.53 -33.88 16.17
CA GLY A 297 8.37 -33.75 17.36
C GLY A 297 7.59 -33.34 18.62
N GLY A 298 6.42 -32.71 18.46
CA GLY A 298 5.51 -32.40 19.55
C GLY A 298 4.50 -33.50 19.90
N GLY A 299 4.47 -34.63 19.17
CA GLY A 299 3.50 -35.71 19.38
C GLY A 299 2.05 -35.35 19.03
N TRP A 300 1.84 -34.25 18.31
CA TRP A 300 0.50 -33.71 18.05
C TRP A 300 -0.30 -34.53 17.04
N ILE A 301 0.38 -35.29 16.17
CA ILE A 301 -0.26 -36.13 15.14
C ILE A 301 -1.11 -37.23 15.77
N GLU A 302 -0.65 -37.83 16.86
CA GLU A 302 -1.38 -38.89 17.58
C GLU A 302 -2.65 -38.33 18.23
N LEU A 303 -2.61 -37.06 18.66
CA LEU A 303 -3.76 -36.34 19.23
C LEU A 303 -4.87 -36.03 18.22
N GLY A 304 -4.58 -36.14 16.92
CA GLY A 304 -5.56 -35.92 15.85
C GLY A 304 -6.56 -37.07 15.69
N TRP A 305 -6.30 -38.23 16.31
CA TRP A 305 -7.12 -39.44 16.18
C TRP A 305 -7.91 -39.74 17.45
N PRO A 306 -9.23 -40.04 17.39
CA PRO A 306 -10.07 -40.16 16.20
C PRO A 306 -10.55 -38.81 15.63
N LEU A 307 -10.88 -38.79 14.34
CA LEU A 307 -11.42 -37.60 13.66
C LEU A 307 -12.83 -37.29 14.18
N GLY A 308 -12.94 -36.24 15.00
CA GLY A 308 -14.21 -35.72 15.49
C GLY A 308 -14.88 -34.75 14.51
N ILE A 309 -16.10 -34.31 14.86
CA ILE A 309 -16.86 -33.30 14.09
C ILE A 309 -16.04 -32.01 13.89
N GLY A 310 -15.22 -31.63 14.88
CA GLY A 310 -14.37 -30.43 14.79
C GLY A 310 -13.37 -30.45 13.63
N PHE A 311 -12.89 -31.63 13.21
CA PHE A 311 -12.05 -31.76 12.01
C PHE A 311 -12.81 -31.37 10.73
N PHE A 312 -14.06 -31.81 10.58
CA PHE A 312 -14.89 -31.47 9.43
C PHE A 312 -15.28 -29.99 9.43
N VAL A 313 -15.53 -29.41 10.61
CA VAL A 313 -15.78 -27.96 10.75
C VAL A 313 -14.54 -27.17 10.36
N LEU A 314 -13.36 -27.60 10.77
CA LEU A 314 -12.09 -26.98 10.35
C LEU A 314 -11.88 -27.07 8.84
N GLY A 315 -12.15 -28.24 8.23
CA GLY A 315 -12.15 -28.43 6.78
C GLY A 315 -13.12 -27.49 6.06
N ALA A 316 -14.35 -27.37 6.55
CA ALA A 316 -15.34 -26.43 6.01
C ALA A 316 -14.89 -24.97 6.16
N THR A 317 -14.17 -24.64 7.23
CA THR A 317 -13.60 -23.30 7.45
C THR A 317 -12.54 -22.96 6.41
N TYR A 318 -11.60 -23.88 6.12
CA TYR A 318 -10.64 -23.70 5.04
C TYR A 318 -11.31 -23.43 3.69
N VAL A 319 -12.33 -24.24 3.34
CA VAL A 319 -13.08 -24.07 2.09
C VAL A 319 -13.81 -22.73 2.07
N THR A 320 -14.45 -22.34 3.18
CA THR A 320 -15.19 -21.09 3.28
C THR A 320 -14.26 -19.88 3.09
N VAL A 321 -13.11 -19.86 3.77
CA VAL A 321 -12.13 -18.78 3.61
C VAL A 321 -11.58 -18.74 2.19
N LEU A 322 -11.29 -19.89 1.58
CA LEU A 322 -10.86 -19.95 0.18
C LEU A 322 -11.91 -19.36 -0.78
N LEU A 323 -13.19 -19.68 -0.59
CA LEU A 323 -14.29 -19.12 -1.40
C LEU A 323 -14.43 -17.60 -1.22
N ILE A 324 -14.27 -17.11 0.01
CA ILE A 324 -14.28 -15.67 0.31
C ILE A 324 -13.12 -14.98 -0.42
N LEU A 325 -11.91 -15.53 -0.34
CA LEU A 325 -10.72 -14.98 -1.01
C LEU A 325 -10.92 -14.94 -2.53
N ASN A 326 -11.38 -16.05 -3.12
CA ASN A 326 -11.64 -16.12 -4.56
C ASN A 326 -12.69 -15.10 -5.03
N ARG A 327 -13.63 -14.69 -4.16
CA ARG A 327 -14.62 -13.64 -4.46
C ARG A 327 -14.07 -12.22 -4.30
N ILE A 328 -13.13 -12.01 -3.39
CA ILE A 328 -12.59 -10.68 -3.06
C ILE A 328 -11.40 -10.32 -3.96
N LEU A 329 -10.46 -11.24 -4.17
CA LEU A 329 -9.21 -10.98 -4.88
C LEU A 329 -9.38 -10.40 -6.29
N PRO A 330 -10.33 -10.86 -7.13
CA PRO A 330 -10.56 -10.28 -8.45
C PRO A 330 -11.05 -8.82 -8.43
N LYS A 331 -11.49 -8.29 -7.28
CA LYS A 331 -11.86 -6.86 -7.16
C LYS A 331 -10.62 -5.97 -7.08
N PHE A 332 -9.59 -6.43 -6.38
CA PHE A 332 -8.33 -5.69 -6.29
C PHE A 332 -7.62 -5.60 -7.65
N GLU A 333 -7.77 -6.60 -8.51
CA GLU A 333 -7.24 -6.54 -9.89
C GLU A 333 -7.95 -5.48 -10.76
N LYS A 334 -9.23 -5.16 -10.46
CA LYS A 334 -9.99 -4.15 -11.21
C LYS A 334 -9.69 -2.73 -10.74
N ASP A 335 -9.53 -2.54 -9.43
CA ASP A 335 -9.27 -1.21 -8.85
C ASP A 335 -7.88 -0.65 -9.23
N GLU A 336 -6.92 -1.49 -9.63
CA GLU A 336 -5.59 -1.04 -10.13
C GLU A 336 -5.56 -0.76 -11.65
N GLN A 337 -6.59 -1.16 -12.40
CA GLN A 337 -6.68 -0.93 -13.85
C GLN A 337 -7.51 0.30 -14.22
N GLU A 338 -8.16 0.94 -13.25
CA GLU A 338 -8.86 2.24 -13.36
C GLU A 338 -7.98 3.39 -12.84
#